data_AF-A0A059CHY8-F1
#
_entry.id   AF-A0A059CHY8-F1
#
_cell.length_a   1.000
_cell.length_b   1.000
_cell.length_c   1.000
_cell.angle_alpha   90.00
_cell.angle_beta   90.00
_cell.angle_gamma   90.00
#
_symmetry.space_group_name_H-M   'P 1'
#
loop_
_entity.id
_entity.type
_entity.pdbx_description
1 polymer ?
#
loop_
_entity_poly.entity_id
_entity_poly.type
_entity_poly.pdbx_seq_one_letter_code
_entity_poly.pdbx_strand_id
1 'polypeptide(L)'
;MPVVALSTGWFNKGERCDKEITIHGNGRSVKAKVVDECDSTMGCDGNHDFQLPCSNNIVNASKAVWKALGVPESDWGETGVFWSED
;
A
#
# COMPACT_ATOMS: atom_id res chain seq x y z
N MET A 1 1.85 -10.18 9.82
CA MET A 1 2.11 -10.56 8.42
C MET A 1 2.10 -9.30 7.58
N PRO A 2 3.03 -9.12 6.63
CA PRO A 2 3.05 -7.96 5.75
C PRO A 2 1.89 -8.03 4.74
N VAL A 3 1.01 -7.04 4.78
CA VAL A 3 -0.10 -6.88 3.81
C VAL A 3 -0.19 -5.43 3.36
N VAL A 4 -0.76 -5.23 2.17
CA VAL A 4 -0.93 -3.91 1.54
C VAL A 4 -2.28 -3.76 0.83
N ALA A 5 -2.72 -2.51 0.68
CA ALA A 5 -3.70 -2.11 -0.32
C ALA A 5 -3.00 -1.34 -1.45
N LEU A 6 -3.51 -1.47 -2.67
CA LEU A 6 -2.98 -0.77 -3.85
C LEU A 6 -3.97 0.26 -4.38
N SER A 7 -3.49 1.40 -4.88
CA SER A 7 -4.33 2.35 -5.60
C SER A 7 -5.13 1.65 -6.72
N THR A 8 -6.36 2.10 -6.99
CA THR A 8 -7.29 1.49 -7.97
C THR A 8 -6.64 1.00 -9.26
N GLY A 9 -5.81 1.82 -9.89
CA GLY A 9 -5.13 1.46 -11.14
C GLY A 9 -4.18 0.27 -11.00
N TRP A 10 -3.44 0.20 -9.89
CA TRP A 10 -2.55 -0.92 -9.58
C TRP A 10 -3.30 -2.12 -9.02
N PHE A 11 -4.34 -1.92 -8.20
CA PHE A 11 -5.21 -3.00 -7.74
C PHE A 11 -5.85 -3.77 -8.91
N ASN A 12 -6.13 -3.05 -10.01
CA ASN A 12 -6.53 -3.60 -11.30
C ASN A 12 -7.75 -4.52 -11.17
N LYS A 13 -8.85 -3.99 -10.61
CA LYS A 13 -10.12 -4.70 -10.42
C LYS A 13 -9.95 -6.04 -9.67
N GLY A 14 -8.99 -6.10 -8.75
CA GLY A 14 -8.70 -7.28 -7.95
C GLY A 14 -7.84 -8.33 -8.66
N GLU A 15 -7.31 -8.08 -9.86
CA GLU A 15 -6.38 -9.01 -10.52
C GLU A 15 -5.11 -9.28 -9.69
N ARG A 16 -4.78 -8.37 -8.76
CA ARG A 16 -3.68 -8.53 -7.80
C ARG A 16 -4.10 -9.03 -6.42
N CYS A 17 -5.40 -9.25 -6.15
CA CYS A 17 -5.86 -9.78 -4.87
C CYS A 17 -5.19 -11.10 -4.52
N ASP A 18 -4.82 -11.25 -3.25
CA ASP A 18 -4.14 -12.42 -2.68
C ASP A 18 -2.79 -12.78 -3.33
N LYS A 19 -2.29 -11.97 -4.28
CA LYS A 19 -0.93 -12.07 -4.82
C LYS A 19 0.06 -11.32 -3.94
N GLU A 20 1.31 -11.72 -4.01
CA GLU A 20 2.41 -11.04 -3.32
C GLU A 20 3.12 -10.08 -4.26
N ILE A 21 3.51 -8.93 -3.73
CA ILE A 21 4.44 -8.00 -4.37
C ILE A 21 5.67 -7.83 -3.49
N THR A 22 6.81 -7.54 -4.11
CA THR A 22 8.04 -7.17 -3.39
C THR A 22 8.10 -5.66 -3.28
N ILE A 23 8.15 -5.13 -2.06
CA ILE A 23 8.29 -3.70 -1.77
C ILE A 23 9.74 -3.43 -1.40
N HIS A 24 10.34 -2.44 -2.06
CA HIS A 24 11.71 -1.98 -1.85
C HIS A 24 11.70 -0.58 -1.24
N GLY A 25 12.33 -0.41 -0.08
CA GLY A 25 12.41 0.86 0.63
C GLY A 25 13.42 0.82 1.76
N ASN A 26 14.01 1.96 2.10
CA ASN A 26 15.00 2.08 3.20
C ASN A 26 16.17 1.06 3.11
N GLY A 27 16.62 0.76 1.88
CA GLY A 27 17.68 -0.21 1.63
C GLY A 27 17.31 -1.68 1.92
N ARG A 28 16.03 -1.97 2.17
CA ARG A 28 15.50 -3.31 2.45
C ARG A 28 14.36 -3.66 1.50
N SER A 29 13.98 -4.93 1.52
CA SER A 29 12.84 -5.44 0.74
C SER A 29 11.95 -6.33 1.59
N VAL A 30 10.65 -6.34 1.32
CA VAL A 30 9.68 -7.23 1.98
C VAL A 30 8.63 -7.70 0.98
N LYS A 31 8.28 -9.00 1.04
CA LYS A 31 7.11 -9.53 0.34
C LYS A 31 5.85 -9.23 1.14
N ALA A 32 4.84 -8.68 0.49
CA ALA A 32 3.57 -8.36 1.11
C ALA A 32 2.40 -8.81 0.23
N LYS A 33 1.38 -9.37 0.87
CA LYS A 33 0.16 -9.79 0.19
C LYS A 33 -0.76 -8.61 -0.05
N VAL A 34 -1.27 -8.47 -1.27
CA VAL A 34 -2.30 -7.49 -1.60
C VAL A 34 -3.64 -8.02 -1.09
N VAL A 35 -4.30 -7.24 -0.23
CA VAL A 35 -5.55 -7.65 0.42
C VAL A 35 -6.71 -6.69 0.19
N ASP A 36 -6.44 -5.50 -0.34
CA ASP A 36 -7.45 -4.45 -0.45
C ASP A 36 -7.12 -3.43 -1.54
N GLU A 37 -8.09 -2.60 -1.85
CA GLU A 37 -7.97 -1.44 -2.74
C GLU A 37 -7.86 -0.15 -1.92
N CYS A 38 -6.94 0.73 -2.30
CA CYS A 38 -6.96 2.13 -1.90
C CYS A 38 -7.72 2.92 -2.97
N ASP A 39 -9.03 3.15 -2.75
CA ASP A 39 -9.92 3.74 -3.76
C ASP A 39 -9.47 5.16 -4.12
N SER A 40 -9.08 5.34 -5.38
CA SER A 40 -8.59 6.60 -5.95
C SER A 40 -9.64 7.30 -6.81
N THR A 41 -10.87 6.79 -6.84
CA THR A 41 -11.98 7.26 -7.67
C THR A 41 -13.08 7.95 -6.87
N MET A 42 -13.20 7.63 -5.59
CA MET A 42 -14.24 8.12 -4.69
C MET A 42 -13.68 8.53 -3.33
N GLY A 43 -14.37 9.47 -2.68
CA GLY A 43 -14.04 10.01 -1.37
C GLY A 43 -14.91 11.24 -1.07
N CYS A 44 -14.64 11.91 0.05
CA CYS A 44 -15.38 13.09 0.52
C CYS A 44 -16.88 12.84 0.77
N ASP A 45 -17.24 11.60 1.11
CA ASP A 45 -18.61 11.20 1.43
C ASP A 45 -18.67 10.45 2.77
N GLY A 46 -19.89 10.16 3.23
CA GLY A 46 -20.11 9.49 4.52
C GLY A 46 -19.64 8.03 4.57
N ASN A 47 -19.43 7.36 3.43
CA ASN A 47 -18.92 5.98 3.42
C ASN A 47 -17.39 5.95 3.60
N HIS A 48 -16.72 7.04 3.23
CA HIS A 48 -15.27 7.20 3.34
C HIS A 48 -14.85 8.06 4.55
N ASP A 49 -15.74 8.26 5.54
CA ASP A 49 -15.52 9.16 6.68
C ASP A 49 -15.08 10.58 6.26
N PHE A 50 -15.57 11.05 5.11
CA PHE A 50 -15.19 12.32 4.48
C PHE A 50 -13.69 12.46 4.17
N GLN A 51 -12.93 11.36 4.14
CA GLN A 51 -11.55 11.33 3.70
C GLN A 51 -11.47 11.55 2.18
N LEU A 52 -10.39 12.19 1.73
CA LEU A 52 -10.13 12.37 0.30
C LEU A 52 -9.92 11.01 -0.38
N PRO A 53 -10.18 10.92 -1.70
CA PRO A 53 -9.77 9.77 -2.50
C PRO A 53 -8.27 9.50 -2.35
N CYS A 54 -7.90 8.23 -2.41
CA CYS A 54 -6.51 7.80 -2.42
C CYS A 54 -5.77 8.36 -3.64
N SER A 55 -4.47 8.66 -3.49
CA SER A 55 -3.64 9.00 -4.66
C SER A 55 -3.44 7.77 -5.55
N ASN A 56 -3.16 7.97 -6.84
CA ASN A 56 -3.09 6.89 -7.84
C ASN A 56 -1.77 6.08 -7.83
N ASN A 57 -0.82 6.44 -6.96
CA ASN A 57 0.53 5.88 -6.89
C ASN A 57 0.90 5.42 -5.47
N ILE A 58 -0.07 4.88 -4.72
CA ILE A 58 0.05 4.52 -3.31
C ILE A 58 0.09 2.99 -3.13
N VAL A 59 1.03 2.56 -2.30
CA VAL A 59 1.04 1.25 -1.65
C VAL A 59 0.74 1.49 -0.18
N ASN A 60 -0.52 1.32 0.23
CA ASN A 60 -0.93 1.55 1.61
C ASN A 60 -0.57 0.33 2.46
N ALA A 61 0.43 0.49 3.32
CA ALA A 61 1.14 -0.62 3.92
C ALA A 61 0.86 -0.82 5.40
N SER A 62 0.62 -2.07 5.81
CA SER A 62 0.44 -2.42 7.22
C SER A 62 1.69 -2.15 8.07
N LYS A 63 1.51 -1.99 9.39
CA LYS A 63 2.59 -1.85 10.38
C LYS A 63 3.72 -2.90 10.24
N ALA A 64 3.39 -4.11 9.78
CA ALA A 64 4.36 -5.17 9.56
C ALA A 64 5.31 -4.92 8.38
N VAL A 65 4.84 -4.26 7.31
CA VAL A 65 5.66 -3.88 6.15
C VAL A 65 6.70 -2.85 6.59
N TRP A 66 6.26 -1.77 7.27
CA TRP A 66 7.15 -0.72 7.78
C TRP A 66 8.26 -1.28 8.68
N LYS A 67 7.90 -2.17 9.61
CA LYS A 67 8.86 -2.86 10.49
C LYS A 67 9.84 -3.74 9.71
N ALA A 68 9.38 -4.45 8.69
CA ALA A 68 10.25 -5.30 7.87
C ALA A 68 11.23 -4.47 7.02
N LEU A 69 10.77 -3.34 6.48
CA LEU A 69 11.62 -2.35 5.82
C LEU A 69 12.56 -1.62 6.79
N GLY A 70 12.41 -1.83 8.10
CA GLY A 70 13.28 -1.25 9.12
C GLY A 70 13.17 0.27 9.22
N VAL A 71 12.05 0.85 8.77
CA VAL A 71 11.81 2.29 8.89
C VAL A 71 11.50 2.61 10.36
N PRO A 72 12.21 3.58 10.99
CA PRO A 72 11.93 3.99 12.37
C PRO A 72 10.48 4.47 12.53
N GLU A 73 9.81 4.12 13.64
CA GLU A 73 8.40 4.54 13.88
C GLU A 73 8.23 6.07 13.88
N SER A 74 9.29 6.83 14.17
CA SER A 74 9.30 8.31 14.09
C SER A 74 9.15 8.85 12.68
N ASP A 75 9.50 8.04 11.68
CA ASP A 75 9.56 8.43 10.27
C ASP A 75 8.39 7.82 9.49
N TRP A 76 7.39 7.27 10.20
CA TRP A 76 6.19 6.71 9.58
C TRP A 76 5.22 7.81 9.16
N GLY A 77 4.56 7.58 8.04
CA GLY A 77 3.69 8.54 7.37
C GLY A 77 3.69 8.21 5.88
N GLU A 78 4.65 8.78 5.16
CA GLU A 78 4.87 8.51 3.74
C GLU A 78 6.36 8.36 3.46
N THR A 79 6.72 7.42 2.58
CA THR A 79 8.10 7.26 2.13
C THR A 79 8.13 6.77 0.68
N GLY A 80 9.18 7.17 -0.05
CA GLY A 80 9.39 6.72 -1.41
C GLY A 80 9.76 5.24 -1.44
N VAL A 81 9.02 4.45 -2.23
CA VAL A 81 9.26 3.03 -2.42
C VAL A 81 9.22 2.67 -3.91
N PHE A 82 9.83 1.54 -4.25
CA PHE A 82 9.59 0.84 -5.50
C PHE A 82 8.91 -0.49 -5.19
N TRP A 83 8.12 -1.01 -6.12
CA TRP A 83 7.56 -2.35 -5.97
C TRP A 83 7.55 -3.08 -7.31
N SER A 84 7.60 -4.39 -7.24
CA SER A 84 7.53 -5.27 -8.40
C SER A 84 6.69 -6.51 -8.09
N GLU A 85 6.15 -7.09 -9.15
CA GLU A 85 5.68 -8.47 -9.19
C GLU A 85 6.89 -9.31 -9.63
N ASP A 86 7.28 -10.31 -8.84
CA ASP A 86 8.36 -11.24 -9.21
C ASP A 86 7.92 -12.18 -10.34
#